data_AF-A0A957E6P7-F1
#
_entry.id   AF-A0A957E6P7-F1
#
_cell.length_a   1.000
_cell.length_b   1.000
_cell.length_c   1.000
_cell.angle_alpha   90.00
_cell.angle_beta   90.00
_cell.angle_gamma   90.00
#
_symmetry.space_group_name_H-M   'P 1'
#
loop_
_entity.id
_entity.type
_entity.pdbx_description
1 polymer ?
#
loop_
_entity_poly.entity_id
_entity_poly.type
_entity_poly.pdbx_seq_one_letter_code
_entity_poly.pdbx_strand_id
1 'polypeptide(L)'
;DQWEVAARYDDGRLYPWGNDFDAAKANTGEGESVGQTTAVGIYPAGMQPTLKLYDLSGNVWEWCRNKYSNLAMETADESGDSRALRGG
;
A
#
# COMPACT_ATOMS: atom_id res chain seq x y z
N ASP A 1 -12.43 -2.39 2.58
CA ASP A 1 -11.71 -1.79 1.46
C ASP A 1 -10.75 -2.83 0.86
N GLN A 2 -10.80 -3.04 -0.46
CA GLN A 2 -10.04 -4.10 -1.14
C GLN A 2 -8.53 -3.89 -1.02
N TRP A 3 -8.07 -2.65 -1.11
CA TRP A 3 -6.64 -2.32 -1.04
C TRP A 3 -6.05 -2.66 0.33
N GLU A 4 -6.76 -2.29 1.40
CA GLU A 4 -6.30 -2.56 2.76
C GLU A 4 -6.32 -4.05 3.11
N VAL A 5 -7.32 -4.80 2.61
CA VAL A 5 -7.33 -6.27 2.72
C VAL A 5 -6.18 -6.88 1.92
N ALA A 6 -5.82 -6.32 0.77
CA ALA A 6 -4.68 -6.79 -0.01
C ALA A 6 -3.36 -6.62 0.77
N ALA A 7 -3.17 -5.49 1.44
CA ALA A 7 -1.99 -5.20 2.25
C ALA A 7 -1.96 -5.98 3.57
N ARG A 8 -3.06 -5.97 4.33
CA ARG A 8 -3.09 -6.47 5.70
C ARG A 8 -3.64 -7.89 5.82
N TYR A 9 -4.24 -8.42 4.77
CA TYR A 9 -5.02 -9.66 4.83
C TYR A 9 -6.11 -9.61 5.93
N ASP A 10 -6.49 -10.77 6.48
CA ASP A 10 -7.46 -10.91 7.57
C ASP A 10 -6.82 -10.94 8.96
N ASP A 11 -5.48 -10.84 9.06
CA ASP A 11 -4.74 -10.93 10.33
C ASP A 11 -4.40 -9.56 10.94
N GLY A 12 -4.75 -8.47 10.25
CA GLY A 12 -4.66 -7.12 10.80
C GLY A 12 -3.23 -6.61 10.99
N ARG A 13 -2.24 -7.21 10.32
CA ARG A 13 -0.84 -6.76 10.35
C ARG A 13 -0.69 -5.26 10.05
N LEU A 14 0.36 -4.63 10.58
CA LEU A 14 0.62 -3.19 10.36
C LEU A 14 1.25 -2.90 9.00
N TYR A 15 2.17 -3.75 8.54
CA TYR A 15 2.84 -3.68 7.25
C TYR A 15 2.54 -4.95 6.45
N PRO A 16 2.64 -4.95 5.11
CA PRO A 16 2.40 -6.13 4.29
C PRO A 16 3.16 -7.39 4.76
N TRP A 17 4.37 -7.19 5.27
CA TRP A 17 5.26 -8.24 5.76
C TRP A 17 5.16 -8.56 7.27
N GLY A 18 4.35 -7.85 8.05
CA GLY A 18 4.22 -8.09 9.49
C GLY A 18 4.00 -6.83 10.32
N ASN A 19 4.29 -6.91 11.63
CA ASN A 19 4.03 -5.80 12.56
C ASN A 19 5.25 -4.94 12.86
N ASP A 20 6.43 -5.42 12.49
CA ASP A 20 7.68 -4.69 12.71
C ASP A 20 8.07 -3.94 11.45
N PHE A 21 8.30 -2.63 11.61
CA PHE A 21 8.85 -1.81 10.54
C PHE A 21 10.25 -2.30 10.18
N ASP A 22 10.55 -2.32 8.90
CA ASP A 22 11.86 -2.68 8.37
C ASP A 22 12.14 -1.84 7.12
N ALA A 23 13.10 -0.93 7.24
CA ALA A 23 13.48 -0.01 6.17
C ALA A 23 14.02 -0.72 4.92
N ALA A 24 14.48 -1.98 5.04
CA ALA A 24 14.99 -2.74 3.90
C ALA A 24 13.88 -3.44 3.10
N LYS A 25 12.61 -3.33 3.53
CA LYS A 25 11.47 -4.01 2.91
C LYS A 25 10.64 -3.12 1.99
N ALA A 26 10.94 -1.84 1.91
CA ALA A 26 10.21 -0.92 1.05
C ALA A 26 11.05 0.30 0.68
N ASN A 27 10.74 0.93 -0.44
CA ASN A 27 11.27 2.25 -0.79
C ASN A 27 10.38 3.34 -0.17
N THR A 28 10.67 3.75 1.06
CA THR A 28 9.93 4.80 1.77
C THR A 28 10.84 5.92 2.29
N GLY A 29 10.28 7.10 2.57
CA GLY A 29 11.03 8.22 3.13
C GLY A 29 11.49 8.01 4.58
N GLU A 30 10.85 7.09 5.31
CA GLU A 30 11.23 6.65 6.65
C GLU A 30 12.44 5.69 6.65
N GLY A 31 12.73 5.09 5.49
CA GLY A 31 13.90 4.23 5.27
C GLY A 31 14.98 4.91 4.42
N GLU A 32 15.90 4.10 3.86
CA GLU A 32 16.88 4.57 2.88
C GLU A 32 16.23 4.67 1.49
N SER A 33 15.37 5.69 1.31
CA SER A 33 14.74 5.95 0.01
C SER A 33 15.79 6.14 -1.08
N VAL A 34 15.50 5.59 -2.26
CA VAL A 34 16.31 5.81 -3.47
C VAL A 34 16.10 7.24 -4.03
N GLY A 35 15.12 7.99 -3.53
CA GLY A 35 14.77 9.33 -4.01
C GLY A 35 14.06 9.34 -5.37
N GLN A 36 13.69 8.16 -5.87
CA GLN A 36 12.95 7.93 -7.11
C GLN A 36 12.20 6.60 -6.99
N THR A 37 11.36 6.29 -7.99
CA THR A 37 10.72 4.98 -8.07
C THR A 37 11.73 3.87 -8.34
N THR A 38 11.33 2.67 -7.98
CA THR A 38 12.12 1.45 -8.14
C THR A 38 11.36 0.44 -9.00
N ALA A 39 12.08 -0.50 -9.59
CA ALA A 39 11.44 -1.60 -10.32
C ALA A 39 10.57 -2.43 -9.37
N VAL A 40 9.39 -2.82 -9.85
CA VAL A 40 8.44 -3.60 -9.05
C VAL A 40 9.09 -4.90 -8.57
N GLY A 41 8.93 -5.21 -7.28
CA GLY A 41 9.38 -6.45 -6.67
C GLY A 41 10.86 -6.51 -6.29
N ILE A 42 11.63 -5.41 -6.39
CA ILE A 42 13.03 -5.40 -5.92
C ILE A 42 13.16 -5.49 -4.39
N TYR A 43 12.04 -5.33 -3.66
CA TYR A 43 11.94 -5.54 -2.22
C TYR A 43 11.16 -6.83 -1.91
N PRO A 44 11.69 -8.03 -2.22
CA PRO A 44 10.94 -9.27 -2.07
C PRO A 44 10.62 -9.60 -0.61
N ALA A 45 11.42 -9.12 0.33
CA ALA A 45 11.16 -9.28 1.76
C ALA A 45 9.98 -8.43 2.27
N GLY A 46 9.58 -7.39 1.52
CA GLY A 46 8.39 -6.59 1.79
C GLY A 46 7.12 -7.07 1.11
N MET A 47 7.20 -8.21 0.40
CA MET A 47 6.03 -8.82 -0.21
C MET A 47 5.00 -9.20 0.86
N GLN A 48 3.73 -8.96 0.56
CA GLN A 48 2.64 -9.56 1.29
C GLN A 48 2.66 -11.09 1.06
N PRO A 49 2.84 -11.92 2.10
CA PRO A 49 3.15 -13.34 1.94
C PRO A 49 1.99 -14.21 1.45
N THR A 50 0.75 -13.86 1.77
CA THR A 50 -0.44 -14.68 1.48
C THR A 50 -0.92 -14.55 0.04
N LEU A 51 -1.06 -13.30 -0.43
CA LEU A 51 -1.52 -12.92 -1.77
C LEU A 51 -0.35 -12.67 -2.74
N LYS A 52 0.89 -12.65 -2.24
CA LYS A 52 2.12 -12.45 -3.04
C LYS A 52 2.12 -11.14 -3.81
N LEU A 53 1.67 -10.08 -3.14
CA LEU A 53 1.64 -8.73 -3.68
C LEU A 53 2.89 -7.97 -3.22
N TYR A 54 3.49 -7.21 -4.12
CA TYR A 54 4.71 -6.45 -3.88
C TYR A 54 4.39 -4.96 -3.79
N ASP A 55 5.29 -4.21 -3.15
CA ASP A 55 5.29 -2.75 -3.15
C ASP A 55 4.00 -2.10 -2.62
N LEU A 56 3.23 -2.82 -1.79
CA LEU A 56 2.07 -2.28 -1.05
C LEU A 56 2.47 -1.31 0.08
N SER A 57 3.77 -1.03 0.24
CA SER A 57 4.29 0.04 1.09
C SER A 57 5.42 0.75 0.35
N GLY A 58 5.29 2.07 0.18
CA GLY A 58 6.25 2.92 -0.52
C GLY A 58 6.17 2.85 -2.04
N ASN A 59 7.27 3.25 -2.67
CA ASN A 59 7.44 3.41 -4.11
C ASN A 59 6.56 4.51 -4.72
N VAL A 60 5.23 4.32 -4.76
CA VAL A 60 4.26 5.30 -5.26
C VAL A 60 2.92 5.18 -4.52
N TRP A 61 2.18 6.29 -4.50
CA TRP A 61 0.78 6.28 -4.12
C TRP A 61 -0.08 5.55 -5.16
N GLU A 62 -0.95 4.66 -4.68
CA GLU A 62 -1.87 3.88 -5.50
C GLU A 62 -3.31 4.40 -5.38
N TRP A 63 -3.91 4.73 -6.52
CA TRP A 63 -5.28 5.23 -6.59
C TRP A 63 -6.31 4.15 -6.24
N CYS A 64 -7.24 4.51 -5.36
CA CYS A 64 -8.40 3.69 -5.03
C CYS A 64 -9.69 4.32 -5.56
N ARG A 65 -10.72 3.50 -5.76
CA ARG A 65 -12.00 3.92 -6.35
C ARG A 65 -12.89 4.72 -5.38
N ASN A 66 -12.67 4.53 -4.07
CA ASN A 66 -13.43 5.17 -2.99
C ASN A 66 -13.02 6.63 -2.78
N LYS A 67 -13.92 7.40 -2.15
CA LYS A 67 -13.67 8.79 -1.77
C LYS A 67 -12.61 8.87 -0.68
N TYR A 68 -11.74 9.88 -0.75
CA TYR A 68 -10.81 10.19 0.33
C TYR A 68 -11.53 10.44 1.66
N SER A 69 -12.67 11.14 1.62
CA SER A 69 -13.49 11.46 2.79
C SER A 69 -14.37 10.31 3.30
N ASN A 70 -14.48 9.21 2.55
CA ASN A 70 -15.32 8.06 2.91
C ASN A 70 -14.69 6.74 2.43
N LEU A 71 -13.76 6.22 3.23
CA LEU A 71 -13.03 4.99 2.92
C LEU A 71 -13.92 3.73 2.95
N ALA A 72 -15.06 3.78 3.62
CA ALA A 72 -16.02 2.68 3.69
C ALA A 72 -16.90 2.56 2.42
N MET A 73 -16.80 3.51 1.50
CA MET A 73 -17.54 3.47 0.24
C MET A 73 -17.03 2.34 -0.65
N GLU A 74 -17.90 1.41 -1.03
CA GLU A 74 -17.54 0.28 -1.92
C GLU A 74 -17.92 0.52 -3.39
N THR A 75 -18.76 1.52 -3.65
CA THR A 75 -19.17 1.89 -5.01
C THR A 75 -18.21 2.89 -5.62
N ALA A 76 -18.22 2.98 -6.96
CA ALA A 76 -17.58 4.09 -7.66
C ALA A 76 -18.04 5.41 -7.06
N ASP A 77 -17.10 6.27 -6.74
CA ASP A 77 -17.41 7.68 -6.80
C ASP A 77 -17.34 8.18 -8.24
N GLU A 78 -18.30 9.01 -8.62
CA GLU A 78 -18.39 9.68 -9.92
C GLU A 78 -18.51 11.21 -9.76
N SER A 79 -18.53 11.75 -8.53
CA SER A 79 -18.83 13.17 -8.27
C SER A 79 -17.66 14.14 -8.49
N GLY A 80 -16.58 13.70 -9.14
CA GLY A 80 -15.37 14.52 -9.36
C GLY A 80 -14.56 14.88 -8.11
N ASP A 81 -14.94 14.37 -6.93
CA ASP A 81 -14.26 14.63 -5.66
C ASP A 81 -12.87 13.98 -5.59
N SER A 82 -12.07 14.32 -4.57
CA SER A 82 -10.81 13.61 -4.32
C SER A 82 -11.02 12.12 -4.00
N ARG A 83 -10.25 11.25 -4.68
CA ARG A 83 -10.22 9.81 -4.41
C ARG A 83 -9.15 9.46 -3.38
N ALA A 84 -9.30 8.31 -2.72
CA ALA A 84 -8.30 7.83 -1.78
C ALA A 84 -7.03 7.37 -2.51
N LEU A 85 -5.89 7.64 -1.88
CA LEU A 85 -4.58 7.11 -2.23
C LEU A 85 -4.10 6.25 -1.07
N ARG A 86 -3.39 5.15 -1.35
CA ARG A 86 -2.83 4.24 -0.35
C ARG A 86 -1.40 3.82 -0.74
N GLY A 87 -0.66 3.19 0.17
CA GLY A 87 0.68 2.63 -0.08
C GLY A 87 1.83 3.48 0.43
N GLY A 88 1.78 4.80 0.23
CA GLY A 88 2.80 5.75 0.71
C GLY A 88 3.39 6.62 -0.39
#